data_AF-A0A9W4RSZ0-F1
#
_entry.id   AF-A0A9W4RSZ0-F1
#
_cell.length_a   1.000
_cell.length_b   1.000
_cell.length_c   1.000
_cell.angle_alpha   90.00
_cell.angle_beta   90.00
_cell.angle_gamma   90.00
#
_symmetry.space_group_name_H-M   'P 1'
#
loop_
_entity.id
_entity.type
_entity.pdbx_description
1 polymer ?
#
loop_
_entity_poly.entity_id
_entity_poly.type
_entity_poly.pdbx_seq_one_letter_code
_entity_poly.pdbx_strand_id
1 'polypeptide(L)'
;MPSRRVPSVLRLLERSFMAWRALSLATNCAYPAMVVHSESMEPAFSRGDIILLANWQEVEVGDIPVIWFQGQPLPMVHRAVEVLFADDQERLIMTKGDNNKVDDVALYPFGQTYGG
;
A
#
# COMPACT_ATOMS: atom_id res chain seq x y z
N MET A 1 1.27 40.39 29.25
CA MET A 1 0.42 39.55 28.36
C MET A 1 0.54 38.10 28.84
N PRO A 2 -0.55 37.40 29.19
CA PRO A 2 -0.44 36.03 29.67
C PRO A 2 -0.03 35.13 28.48
N SER A 3 1.10 34.45 28.62
CA SER A 3 1.51 33.39 27.68
C SER A 3 0.43 32.30 27.71
N ARG A 4 -0.32 32.15 26.62
CA ARG A 4 -1.25 31.02 26.44
C ARG A 4 -0.44 29.74 26.52
N ARG A 5 -0.43 29.08 27.69
CA ARG A 5 0.27 27.81 27.89
C ARG A 5 -0.48 26.75 27.11
N VAL A 6 0.10 26.31 25.99
CA VAL A 6 -0.41 25.16 25.25
C VAL A 6 -0.27 23.91 26.14
N PRO A 7 -1.34 23.13 26.35
CA PRO A 7 -1.27 21.89 27.13
C PRO A 7 -0.16 20.97 26.60
N SER A 8 0.59 20.31 27.47
CA SER A 8 1.66 19.37 27.09
C SER A 8 1.18 18.25 26.16
N VAL A 9 -0.05 17.76 26.40
CA VAL A 9 -0.69 16.73 25.57
C VAL A 9 -0.89 17.21 24.13
N LEU A 10 -1.32 18.45 23.94
CA LEU A 10 -1.53 18.99 22.59
C LEU A 10 -0.21 19.06 21.80
N ARG A 11 0.88 19.45 22.47
CA ARG A 11 2.23 19.48 21.85
C ARG A 11 2.74 18.09 21.49
N LEU A 12 2.39 17.06 22.27
CA LEU A 12 2.74 15.68 21.95
C LEU A 12 1.99 15.22 20.69
N LEU A 13 0.67 15.45 20.64
CA LEU A 13 -0.16 15.07 19.50
C LEU A 13 0.28 15.78 18.21
N GLU A 14 0.58 17.08 18.30
CA GLU A 14 1.11 17.87 17.18
C GLU A 14 2.40 17.26 16.64
N ARG A 15 3.37 16.95 17.51
CA ARG A 15 4.66 16.36 17.11
C ARG A 15 4.48 14.98 16.48
N SER A 16 3.65 14.13 17.06
CA SER A 16 3.34 12.82 16.49
C SER A 16 2.69 12.94 15.11
N PHE A 17 1.74 13.86 14.95
CA PHE A 17 1.11 14.12 13.66
C PHE A 17 2.11 14.67 12.63
N MET A 18 2.94 15.63 13.01
CA MET A 18 3.98 16.19 12.13
C MET A 18 5.01 15.13 11.74
N ALA A 19 5.40 14.24 12.67
CA ALA A 19 6.29 13.12 12.39
C ALA A 19 5.64 12.14 11.39
N TRP A 20 4.36 11.81 11.57
CA TRP A 20 3.62 10.97 10.62
C TRP A 20 3.54 11.60 9.23
N ARG A 21 3.22 12.89 9.14
CA ARG A 21 3.18 13.61 7.85
C ARG A 21 4.56 13.71 7.20
N ALA A 22 5.61 13.95 7.99
CA ALA A 22 6.98 13.94 7.50
C ALA A 22 7.35 12.56 6.94
N LEU A 23 6.96 11.48 7.62
CA LEU A 23 7.18 10.11 7.14
C LEU A 23 6.41 9.86 5.84
N SER A 24 5.13 10.22 5.76
CA SER A 24 4.33 10.10 4.52
C SER A 24 4.97 10.82 3.33
N LEU A 25 5.53 12.01 3.55
CA LEU A 25 6.24 12.76 2.51
C LEU A 25 7.58 12.09 2.16
N ALA A 26 8.32 11.62 3.17
CA ALA A 26 9.61 10.95 3.01
C ALA A 26 9.53 9.55 2.39
N THR A 27 8.35 8.95 2.35
CA THR A 27 8.12 7.68 1.64
C THR A 27 7.28 7.84 0.38
N ASN A 28 6.83 9.06 0.07
CA ASN A 28 5.91 9.34 -1.04
C ASN A 28 4.63 8.46 -0.99
N CYS A 29 4.15 8.14 0.22
CA CYS A 29 2.95 7.33 0.45
C CYS A 29 2.01 8.03 1.43
N ALA A 30 0.71 8.04 1.15
CA ALA A 30 -0.28 8.57 2.09
C ALA A 30 -0.29 7.78 3.42
N TYR A 31 -0.07 6.47 3.32
CA TYR A 31 -0.04 5.53 4.45
C TYR A 31 1.31 4.80 4.44
N PRO A 32 2.35 5.31 5.13
CA PRO A 32 3.69 4.73 5.12
C PRO A 32 3.79 3.39 5.89
N ALA A 33 2.78 3.03 6.67
CA ALA A 33 2.72 1.76 7.40
C ALA A 33 1.29 1.23 7.43
N MET A 34 1.12 -0.09 7.26
CA MET A 34 -0.17 -0.79 7.30
C MET A 34 -0.05 -2.18 7.93
N VAL A 35 -1.17 -2.76 8.34
CA VAL A 35 -1.24 -4.10 8.94
C VAL A 35 -1.83 -5.09 7.95
N VAL A 36 -1.27 -6.29 7.91
CA VAL A 36 -1.78 -7.40 7.08
C VAL A 36 -3.05 -7.97 7.70
N HIS A 37 -4.14 -7.90 6.94
CA HIS A 37 -5.47 -8.34 7.38
C HIS A 37 -5.84 -9.77 6.94
N SER A 38 -5.18 -10.31 5.91
CA SER A 38 -5.45 -11.62 5.29
C SER A 38 -4.22 -12.53 5.25
N GLU A 39 -4.45 -13.84 5.10
CA GLU A 39 -3.39 -14.86 4.94
C GLU A 39 -3.09 -15.15 3.45
N SER A 40 -3.47 -14.24 2.53
CA SER A 40 -3.28 -14.42 1.08
C SER A 40 -1.82 -14.40 0.65
N MET A 41 -0.94 -13.86 1.50
CA MET A 41 0.49 -13.72 1.25
C MET A 41 1.35 -14.69 2.08
N GLU A 42 0.77 -15.70 2.73
CA GLU A 42 1.58 -16.73 3.38
C GLU A 42 2.40 -17.52 2.33
N PRO A 43 3.68 -17.82 2.61
CA PRO A 43 4.41 -17.63 3.87
C PRO A 43 5.15 -16.29 4.01
N ALA A 44 5.11 -15.40 3.01
CA ALA A 44 5.86 -14.15 3.01
C ALA A 44 5.34 -13.15 4.05
N PHE A 45 4.02 -13.08 4.24
CA PHE A 45 3.38 -12.28 5.27
C PHE A 45 2.32 -13.08 6.01
N SER A 46 2.30 -12.94 7.33
CA SER A 46 1.29 -13.51 8.19
C SER A 46 0.33 -12.42 8.69
N ARG A 47 -0.88 -12.83 9.05
CA ARG A 47 -1.89 -11.93 9.61
C ARG A 47 -1.34 -11.23 10.86
N GLY A 48 -1.39 -9.90 10.87
CA GLY A 48 -0.86 -9.07 11.96
C GLY A 48 0.52 -8.48 11.70
N ASP A 49 1.20 -8.87 10.62
CA ASP A 49 2.45 -8.24 10.22
C ASP A 49 2.26 -6.77 9.84
N ILE A 50 3.31 -5.98 10.06
CA ILE A 50 3.34 -4.55 9.69
C ILE A 50 4.18 -4.40 8.42
N ILE A 51 3.57 -3.86 7.38
CA ILE A 51 4.24 -3.54 6.12
C ILE A 51 4.57 -2.05 6.11
N LEU A 52 5.82 -1.72 5.80
CA LEU A 52 6.27 -0.35 5.55
C LEU A 52 6.29 -0.09 4.05
N LEU A 53 5.79 1.08 3.66
CA LEU A 53 5.59 1.44 2.26
C LEU A 53 6.46 2.62 1.87
N ALA A 54 7.09 2.51 0.71
CA ALA A 54 7.83 3.58 0.07
C ALA A 54 7.64 3.54 -1.45
N ASN A 55 7.24 4.65 -2.03
CA ASN A 55 6.90 4.80 -3.44
C ASN A 55 7.93 5.69 -4.15
N TRP A 56 9.16 5.19 -4.19
CA TRP A 56 10.30 5.85 -4.85
C TRP A 56 10.76 5.13 -6.11
N GLN A 57 10.33 3.87 -6.26
CA GLN A 57 10.75 2.98 -7.33
C GLN A 57 9.50 2.53 -8.07
N GLU A 58 9.70 2.24 -9.34
CA GLU A 58 8.67 1.62 -10.15
C GLU A 58 8.56 0.15 -9.81
N VAL A 59 7.37 -0.43 -9.96
CA VAL A 59 7.11 -1.84 -9.63
C VAL A 59 7.72 -2.74 -10.69
N GLU A 60 8.53 -3.71 -10.26
CA GLU A 60 9.09 -4.77 -11.08
C GLU A 60 8.46 -6.13 -10.76
N VAL A 61 8.67 -7.11 -11.64
CA VAL A 61 8.21 -8.48 -11.39
C VAL A 61 8.88 -9.04 -10.15
N GLY A 62 8.09 -9.53 -9.20
CA GLY A 62 8.54 -10.04 -7.92
C GLY A 62 8.30 -9.09 -6.74
N ASP A 63 8.08 -7.80 -7.01
CA ASP A 63 7.72 -6.82 -6.00
C ASP A 63 6.33 -7.09 -5.42
N ILE A 64 6.02 -6.50 -4.26
CA ILE A 64 4.73 -6.66 -3.61
C ILE A 64 4.07 -5.28 -3.50
N PRO A 65 3.48 -4.76 -4.60
CA PRO A 65 2.82 -3.48 -4.58
C PRO A 65 1.56 -3.52 -3.70
N VAL A 66 1.24 -2.35 -3.13
CA VAL A 66 -0.03 -2.11 -2.45
C VAL A 66 -0.92 -1.31 -3.40
N ILE A 67 -1.98 -1.95 -3.88
CA ILE A 67 -2.84 -1.41 -4.95
C ILE A 67 -4.22 -1.11 -4.39
N TRP A 68 -4.75 0.07 -4.72
CA TRP A 68 -6.13 0.46 -4.40
C TRP A 68 -7.00 0.35 -5.64
N PHE A 69 -7.98 -0.55 -5.62
CA PHE A 69 -8.97 -0.66 -6.68
C PHE A 69 -10.16 0.25 -6.43
N GLN A 70 -10.69 0.84 -7.49
CA GLN A 70 -11.92 1.63 -7.41
C GLN A 70 -13.08 0.75 -6.90
N GLY A 71 -13.73 1.19 -5.83
CA GLY A 71 -14.84 0.46 -5.20
C GLY A 71 -14.44 -0.54 -4.10
N GLN A 72 -13.13 -0.77 -3.87
CA GLN A 72 -12.66 -1.58 -2.75
C GLN A 72 -12.24 -0.67 -1.58
N PRO A 73 -12.76 -0.89 -0.35
CA PRO A 73 -12.43 -0.06 0.80
C PRO A 73 -11.01 -0.32 1.36
N LEU A 74 -10.44 -1.49 1.06
CA LEU A 74 -9.13 -1.92 1.54
C LEU A 74 -8.19 -2.17 0.34
N PRO A 75 -6.90 -1.81 0.45
CA PRO A 75 -5.93 -2.13 -0.58
C PRO A 75 -5.65 -3.63 -0.65
N MET A 76 -5.19 -4.08 -1.82
CA MET A 76 -4.67 -5.44 -2.00
C MET A 76 -3.14 -5.41 -1.95
N VAL A 77 -2.57 -6.41 -1.30
CA VAL A 77 -1.12 -6.60 -1.15
C VAL A 77 -0.79 -7.96 -1.75
N HIS A 78 -0.36 -7.97 -3.00
CA HIS A 78 -0.08 -9.19 -3.76
C HIS A 78 1.24 -9.05 -4.51
N ARG A 79 1.88 -10.17 -4.84
CA ARG A 79 3.14 -10.17 -5.59
C ARG A 79 2.88 -9.87 -7.06
N ALA A 80 3.60 -8.92 -7.62
CA ALA A 80 3.62 -8.66 -9.06
C ALA A 80 4.22 -9.87 -9.78
N VAL A 81 3.42 -10.53 -10.61
CA VAL A 81 3.83 -11.70 -11.40
C VAL A 81 4.14 -11.32 -12.84
N GLU A 82 3.50 -10.27 -13.36
CA GLU A 82 3.72 -9.77 -14.71
C GLU A 82 3.56 -8.25 -14.74
N VAL A 83 4.46 -7.58 -15.46
CA VAL A 83 4.42 -6.13 -15.70
C VAL A 83 4.51 -5.92 -17.21
N LEU A 84 3.40 -5.47 -17.80
CA LEU A 84 3.31 -5.16 -19.22
C LEU A 84 3.28 -3.65 -19.43
N PHE A 85 3.88 -3.20 -20.53
CA PHE A 85 3.79 -1.83 -21.01
C PHE A 85 2.81 -1.82 -22.18
N ALA A 86 1.64 -1.19 -22.00
CA ALA A 86 0.77 -0.89 -23.12
C ALA A 86 1.37 0.26 -23.95
N ASP A 87 1.00 0.31 -25.24
CA ASP A 87 1.55 1.24 -26.25
C ASP A 87 1.43 2.75 -25.87
N ASP A 88 0.66 3.10 -24.84
CA ASP A 88 0.40 4.46 -24.34
C ASP A 88 1.02 4.78 -22.96
N GLN A 89 2.13 4.13 -22.58
CA GLN A 89 2.83 4.30 -21.28
C GLN A 89 2.06 3.85 -20.03
N GLU A 90 0.87 3.27 -20.18
CA GLU A 90 0.15 2.65 -19.08
C GLU A 90 0.81 1.30 -18.71
N ARG A 91 1.19 1.17 -17.44
CA ARG A 91 1.73 -0.08 -16.89
C ARG A 91 0.57 -0.94 -16.42
N LEU A 92 0.51 -2.14 -16.94
CA LEU A 92 -0.46 -3.15 -16.56
C LEU A 92 0.24 -4.15 -15.65
N ILE A 93 -0.13 -4.16 -14.37
CA ILE A 93 0.46 -5.04 -13.35
C ILE A 93 -0.52 -6.17 -13.06
N MET A 94 -0.09 -7.40 -13.33
CA MET A 94 -0.78 -8.59 -12.86
C MET A 94 -0.20 -8.99 -11.51
N THR A 95 -1.07 -9.14 -10.50
CA THR A 95 -0.67 -9.50 -9.14
C THR A 95 -1.28 -10.84 -8.74
N LYS A 96 -0.58 -11.56 -7.85
CA LYS A 96 -1.02 -12.84 -7.29
C LYS A 96 -0.65 -12.93 -5.81
N GLY A 97 -1.57 -13.38 -4.96
CA GLY A 97 -1.29 -13.78 -3.59
C GLY A 97 -0.45 -15.05 -3.53
N ASP A 98 0.61 -15.05 -2.73
CA ASP A 98 1.54 -16.20 -2.62
C ASP A 98 0.84 -17.50 -2.16
N ASN A 99 -0.28 -17.38 -1.43
CA ASN A 99 -1.09 -18.51 -0.96
C ASN A 99 -2.29 -18.83 -1.87
N ASN A 100 -2.54 -18.03 -2.92
CA ASN A 100 -3.66 -18.25 -3.83
C ASN A 100 -3.30 -19.28 -4.91
N LYS A 101 -4.11 -20.34 -5.03
CA LYS A 101 -3.94 -21.40 -6.05
C LYS A 101 -4.26 -20.93 -7.47
N VAL A 102 -5.02 -19.85 -7.60
CA VAL A 102 -5.53 -19.28 -8.85
C VAL A 102 -5.10 -17.80 -8.91
N ASP A 103 -4.86 -17.28 -10.10
CA ASP A 103 -4.47 -15.87 -10.28
C ASP A 103 -5.61 -14.91 -9.88
N ASP A 104 -5.27 -13.75 -9.32
CA ASP A 104 -6.24 -12.82 -8.70
C ASP A 104 -7.05 -11.98 -9.70
N VAL A 105 -7.07 -12.40 -10.97
CA VAL A 105 -7.88 -11.79 -12.04
C VAL A 105 -9.35 -11.66 -11.64
N ALA A 106 -9.87 -12.61 -10.85
CA ALA A 106 -11.25 -12.59 -10.37
C ALA A 106 -11.54 -11.51 -9.30
N LEU A 107 -10.50 -10.92 -8.69
CA LEU A 107 -10.62 -9.86 -7.67
C LEU A 107 -10.59 -8.46 -8.28
N TYR A 108 -10.24 -8.34 -9.56
CA TYR A 108 -10.27 -7.09 -10.28
C TYR A 108 -11.70 -6.68 -10.66
N PRO A 109 -11.96 -5.37 -10.83
CA PRO A 109 -13.24 -4.88 -11.34
C PRO A 109 -13.64 -5.60 -12.63
N PHE A 110 -14.94 -5.80 -12.83
CA PHE A 110 -15.48 -6.61 -13.93
C PHE A 110 -14.92 -6.17 -15.29
N GLY A 111 -14.20 -7.09 -15.96
CA GLY A 111 -13.57 -6.86 -17.27
C GLY A 111 -12.09 -6.45 -17.25
N GLN A 112 -11.46 -6.33 -16.08
CA GLN A 112 -10.02 -6.05 -15.96
C GLN A 112 -9.21 -7.30 -15.64
N THR A 113 -8.12 -7.53 -16.37
CA THR A 113 -7.13 -8.58 -16.10
C THR A 113 -5.84 -8.02 -15.48
N TYR A 114 -5.70 -6.70 -15.38
CA TYR A 114 -4.51 -6.01 -14.91
C TYR A 114 -4.90 -4.83 -14.01
N GLY A 115 -4.11 -4.57 -12.95
CA GLY A 115 -4.20 -3.37 -12.13
C GLY A 115 -3.30 -2.26 -12.69
N GLY A 116 -3.75 -1.00 -12.58
CA GLY A 116 -2.98 0.20 -12.92
C GLY A 116 -2.66 1.05 -11.70
#